data_AF-A0A2E0PLA8-F1
#
_entry.id   AF-A0A2E0PLA8-F1
#
_cell.length_a   1.000
_cell.length_b   1.000
_cell.length_c   1.000
_cell.angle_alpha   90.00
_cell.angle_beta   90.00
_cell.angle_gamma   90.00
#
_symmetry.space_group_name_H-M   'P 1'
#
loop_
_entity.id
_entity.type
_entity.pdbx_description
1 polymer ?
#
loop_
_entity_poly.entity_id
_entity_poly.type
_entity_poly.pdbx_seq_one_letter_code
_entity_poly.pdbx_strand_id
1 'polypeptide(L)'
;MSVPSDELLSLTLNDSIAIDVLIDTLWFGSITGIVDTVDVSIDTVKKEISALPEDMDGFDFANVEISIDFESGITIPVFLDLTLESSNSNGASETVSISNWNISDSSTVIVPNASTLINVQPDQILAYGSARVGGDGTIGSVTSDEIILGELSVRAPLEFEIGQNALITTDPTLLNENDSDIVPEEIENIVLFVEYDNDFEFGSMITVSMSQDTLDFESGTADLLIDELQIGSTSTGLDSIELNDNRLGLFNQDSIYLRVEIKVIGQEDDNGNPVSSKFLSTDEMHLNIYGRVQYLIDGPDILNSE
;
A
#
# COMPACT_ATOMS: atom_id res chain seq x y z
N MET A 1 -4.75 -6.00 -31.71
CA MET A 1 -3.51 -6.39 -31.01
C MET A 1 -3.94 -6.74 -29.61
N SER A 2 -3.83 -8.02 -29.24
CA SER A 2 -4.19 -8.49 -27.90
C SER A 2 -3.08 -8.11 -26.94
N VAL A 3 -3.43 -7.29 -25.95
CA VAL A 3 -2.62 -7.09 -24.74
C VAL A 3 -2.60 -8.42 -23.99
N PRO A 4 -1.46 -8.91 -23.46
CA PRO A 4 -1.45 -10.11 -22.64
C PRO A 4 -2.31 -9.88 -21.39
N SER A 5 -3.11 -10.88 -21.06
CA SER A 5 -4.01 -10.94 -19.91
C SER A 5 -3.22 -11.29 -18.63
N ASP A 6 -3.66 -10.73 -17.50
CA ASP A 6 -3.28 -11.11 -16.12
C ASP A 6 -1.85 -10.74 -15.68
N GLU A 7 -1.47 -9.46 -15.77
CA GLU A 7 -0.25 -8.96 -15.12
C GLU A 7 -0.56 -8.41 -13.72
N LEU A 8 0.18 -8.90 -12.71
CA LEU A 8 0.22 -8.35 -11.36
C LEU A 8 0.60 -6.88 -11.41
N LEU A 9 -0.21 -6.03 -10.79
CA LEU A 9 0.22 -4.67 -10.52
C LEU A 9 1.43 -4.74 -9.58
N SER A 10 2.44 -3.94 -9.82
CA SER A 10 3.59 -3.84 -8.93
C SER A 10 3.92 -2.39 -8.67
N LEU A 11 4.15 -2.08 -7.40
CA LEU A 11 4.82 -0.86 -7.03
C LEU A 11 6.31 -1.06 -7.32
N THR A 12 6.74 -0.44 -8.40
CA THR A 12 8.16 -0.26 -8.69
C THR A 12 8.58 1.10 -8.16
N LEU A 13 9.37 1.13 -7.09
CA LEU A 13 10.08 2.33 -6.69
C LEU A 13 11.30 2.46 -7.62
N ASN A 14 11.10 2.99 -8.83
CA ASN A 14 12.18 3.18 -9.82
C ASN A 14 13.06 4.40 -9.52
N ASP A 15 13.25 4.68 -8.24
CA ASP A 15 13.87 5.89 -7.76
C ASP A 15 15.23 5.49 -7.19
N SER A 16 16.25 5.46 -8.05
CA SER A 16 17.61 4.97 -7.74
C SER A 16 18.16 5.60 -6.46
N ILE A 17 18.65 4.77 -5.53
CA ILE A 17 19.53 5.21 -4.44
C ILE A 17 20.96 5.00 -4.92
N ALA A 18 21.74 6.07 -5.07
CA ALA A 18 23.18 5.97 -5.27
C ALA A 18 23.84 5.77 -3.91
N ILE A 19 24.38 4.57 -3.67
CA ILE A 19 25.24 4.31 -2.53
C ILE A 19 26.68 4.58 -2.95
N ASP A 20 27.21 5.74 -2.54
CA ASP A 20 28.60 6.13 -2.78
C ASP A 20 29.49 5.60 -1.66
N VAL A 21 30.33 4.60 -1.95
CA VAL A 21 31.38 4.15 -1.02
C VAL A 21 32.69 4.85 -1.37
N LEU A 22 33.04 5.88 -0.59
CA LEU A 22 34.32 6.58 -0.73
C LEU A 22 35.39 5.86 0.09
N ILE A 23 36.45 5.35 -0.55
CA ILE A 23 37.61 4.80 0.16
C ILE A 23 38.57 5.93 0.56
N ASP A 24 38.20 6.67 1.60
CA ASP A 24 38.93 7.85 2.09
C ASP A 24 40.23 7.54 2.86
N THR A 25 40.42 6.28 3.27
CA THR A 25 41.50 5.86 4.18
C THR A 25 42.67 5.16 3.50
N LEU A 26 42.67 5.01 2.17
CA LEU A 26 43.82 4.47 1.44
C LEU A 26 44.89 5.55 1.20
N TRP A 27 45.96 5.52 2.01
CA TRP A 27 47.09 6.46 1.92
C TRP A 27 48.02 6.25 0.70
N PHE A 28 47.64 5.40 -0.26
CA PHE A 28 48.52 4.91 -1.32
C PHE A 28 47.93 5.15 -2.71
N GLY A 29 48.68 5.86 -3.57
CA GLY A 29 48.25 6.21 -4.93
C GLY A 29 48.16 5.04 -5.93
N SER A 30 48.69 3.86 -5.60
CA SER A 30 48.46 2.57 -6.27
C SER A 30 49.26 1.48 -5.55
N ILE A 31 48.66 0.35 -5.16
CA ILE A 31 49.41 -0.84 -4.71
C ILE A 31 49.34 -1.88 -5.82
N THR A 32 50.46 -2.43 -6.28
CA THR A 32 50.46 -3.63 -7.15
C THR A 32 51.26 -4.72 -6.45
N GLY A 33 50.59 -5.79 -5.99
CA GLY A 33 51.23 -6.84 -5.20
C GLY A 33 50.23 -7.69 -4.41
N ILE A 34 50.70 -8.46 -3.43
CA ILE A 34 49.81 -9.05 -2.42
C ILE A 34 49.22 -7.89 -1.64
N VAL A 35 47.91 -7.69 -1.77
CA VAL A 35 47.19 -6.61 -1.08
C VAL A 35 46.74 -7.16 0.27
N ASP A 36 47.30 -6.59 1.35
CA ASP A 36 46.77 -6.81 2.70
C ASP A 36 45.31 -6.33 2.76
N THR A 37 44.52 -7.01 3.57
CA THR A 37 43.10 -6.69 3.75
C THR A 37 42.93 -5.25 4.23
N VAL A 38 42.06 -4.50 3.56
CA VAL A 38 41.66 -3.14 3.94
C VAL A 38 40.18 -3.13 4.27
N ASP A 39 39.82 -2.66 5.46
CA ASP A 39 38.45 -2.43 5.87
C ASP A 39 38.11 -0.93 5.70
N VAL A 40 37.00 -0.66 5.04
CA VAL A 40 36.50 0.69 4.71
C VAL A 40 35.08 0.81 5.23
N SER A 41 34.74 1.95 5.82
CA SER A 41 33.35 2.23 6.23
C SER A 41 32.53 2.67 5.01
N ILE A 42 31.29 2.23 4.94
CA ILE A 42 30.30 2.74 3.99
C ILE A 42 29.48 3.78 4.73
N ASP A 43 29.49 5.01 4.23
CA ASP A 43 28.71 6.11 4.78
C ASP A 43 27.21 5.81 4.72
N THR A 44 26.46 6.41 5.64
CA THR A 44 25.01 6.25 5.66
C THR A 44 24.37 7.01 4.51
N VAL A 45 23.66 6.26 3.67
CA VAL A 45 22.88 6.77 2.56
C VAL A 45 21.42 6.72 2.94
N LYS A 46 20.72 7.84 2.77
CA LYS A 46 19.29 7.97 3.06
C LYS A 46 18.50 8.09 1.77
N LYS A 47 17.39 7.37 1.68
CA LYS A 47 16.37 7.55 0.66
C LYS A 47 15.01 7.75 1.30
N GLU A 48 14.29 8.76 0.82
CA GLU A 48 12.90 8.99 1.19
C GLU A 48 11.98 8.16 0.29
N ILE A 49 10.92 7.62 0.88
CA ILE A 49 9.89 6.82 0.22
C ILE A 49 8.59 7.61 0.31
N SER A 50 7.98 7.84 -0.85
CA SER A 50 6.71 8.59 -0.96
C SER A 50 5.70 7.93 -1.90
N ALA A 51 6.03 6.75 -2.46
CA ALA A 51 5.16 6.07 -3.40
C ALA A 51 4.21 5.06 -2.75
N LEU A 52 4.32 4.85 -1.43
CA LEU A 52 3.38 4.01 -0.69
C LEU A 52 2.09 4.81 -0.44
N PRO A 53 0.90 4.26 -0.75
CA PRO A 53 -0.37 4.86 -0.39
C PRO A 53 -0.51 5.08 1.12
N GLU A 54 -1.23 6.13 1.53
CA GLU A 54 -1.45 6.47 2.95
C GLU A 54 -2.40 5.48 3.65
N ASP A 55 -3.40 4.94 2.93
CA ASP A 55 -4.40 3.99 3.46
C ASP A 55 -3.96 2.52 3.31
N MET A 56 -2.75 2.19 3.77
CA MET A 56 -2.20 0.83 3.72
C MET A 56 -2.21 0.10 5.07
N ASP A 57 -2.80 0.70 6.10
CA ASP A 57 -2.94 0.03 7.38
C ASP A 57 -3.75 -1.27 7.25
N GLY A 58 -3.17 -2.36 7.73
CA GLY A 58 -3.74 -3.70 7.59
C GLY A 58 -3.44 -4.39 6.26
N PHE A 59 -2.62 -3.80 5.38
CA PHE A 59 -2.13 -4.45 4.16
C PHE A 59 -0.64 -4.74 4.26
N ASP A 60 -0.27 -6.01 4.45
CA ASP A 60 1.12 -6.43 4.48
C ASP A 60 1.52 -7.00 3.12
N PHE A 61 2.59 -6.49 2.49
CA PHE A 61 3.12 -7.09 1.27
C PHE A 61 3.62 -8.50 1.57
N ALA A 62 3.08 -9.48 0.87
CA ALA A 62 3.48 -10.88 1.00
C ALA A 62 4.84 -11.13 0.30
N ASN A 63 5.07 -10.42 -0.80
CA ASN A 63 6.27 -10.58 -1.61
C ASN A 63 6.92 -9.22 -1.89
N VAL A 64 8.17 -9.08 -1.48
CA VAL A 64 8.98 -7.90 -1.72
C VAL A 64 10.38 -8.37 -2.06
N GLU A 65 10.93 -7.81 -3.13
CA GLU A 65 12.32 -7.98 -3.51
C GLU A 65 13.01 -6.62 -3.42
N ILE A 66 14.04 -6.54 -2.56
CA ILE A 66 14.99 -5.44 -2.57
C ILE A 66 16.31 -6.01 -3.05
N SER A 67 16.87 -5.39 -4.08
CA SER A 67 18.18 -5.72 -4.63
C SER A 67 19.08 -4.49 -4.66
N ILE A 68 20.38 -4.69 -4.54
CA ILE A 68 21.38 -3.65 -4.70
C ILE A 68 22.41 -4.13 -5.72
N ASP A 69 22.47 -3.46 -6.86
CA ASP A 69 23.43 -3.74 -7.92
C ASP A 69 24.69 -2.90 -7.71
N PHE A 70 25.83 -3.56 -7.51
CA PHE A 70 27.10 -2.88 -7.29
C PHE A 70 27.97 -2.85 -8.56
N GLU A 71 28.45 -1.66 -8.91
CA GLU A 71 29.52 -1.47 -9.87
C GLU A 71 30.82 -1.15 -9.15
N SER A 72 31.87 -1.94 -9.41
CA SER A 72 33.19 -1.74 -8.83
C SER A 72 34.27 -1.83 -9.90
N GLY A 73 35.18 -0.85 -9.91
CA GLY A 73 36.41 -0.89 -10.71
C GLY A 73 37.54 -1.72 -10.07
N ILE A 74 37.32 -2.23 -8.85
CA ILE A 74 38.33 -2.91 -8.05
C ILE A 74 38.55 -4.33 -8.59
N THR A 75 39.81 -4.67 -8.86
CA THR A 75 40.18 -5.95 -9.50
C THR A 75 40.47 -7.09 -8.52
N ILE A 76 40.45 -6.81 -7.21
CA ILE A 76 40.62 -7.81 -6.14
C ILE A 76 39.29 -8.06 -5.42
N PRO A 77 39.14 -9.18 -4.69
CA PRO A 77 37.92 -9.51 -3.98
C PRO A 77 37.45 -8.39 -3.05
N VAL A 78 36.15 -8.07 -3.11
CA VAL A 78 35.51 -7.12 -2.23
C VAL A 78 34.33 -7.79 -1.54
N PHE A 79 34.36 -7.78 -0.20
CA PHE A 79 33.31 -8.30 0.65
C PHE A 79 32.56 -7.16 1.32
N LEU A 80 31.23 -7.17 1.28
CA LEU A 80 30.40 -6.16 1.90
C LEU A 80 29.67 -6.73 3.12
N ASP A 81 29.67 -5.96 4.20
CA ASP A 81 28.73 -6.08 5.31
C ASP A 81 27.81 -4.85 5.23
N LEU A 82 26.52 -5.05 4.95
CA LEU A 82 25.53 -3.99 4.76
C LEU A 82 24.42 -4.11 5.78
N THR A 83 23.91 -2.96 6.23
CA THR A 83 22.72 -2.85 7.05
C THR A 83 21.75 -1.90 6.39
N LEU A 84 20.51 -2.35 6.24
CA LEU A 84 19.38 -1.55 5.81
C LEU A 84 18.46 -1.32 7.00
N GLU A 85 18.06 -0.08 7.21
CA GLU A 85 17.11 0.31 8.24
C GLU A 85 15.97 1.10 7.61
N SER A 86 14.73 0.64 7.82
CA SER A 86 13.52 1.28 7.33
C SER A 86 12.77 1.88 8.50
N SER A 87 12.29 3.12 8.39
CA SER A 87 11.58 3.78 9.50
C SER A 87 10.45 4.68 9.01
N ASN A 88 9.39 4.81 9.82
CA ASN A 88 8.30 5.73 9.58
C ASN A 88 8.15 6.80 10.67
N SER A 89 7.35 7.81 10.40
CA SER A 89 7.05 8.96 11.26
C SER A 89 6.25 8.59 12.51
N ASN A 90 5.56 7.45 12.49
CA ASN A 90 4.88 6.86 13.65
C ASN A 90 5.87 6.18 14.63
N GLY A 91 7.15 6.07 14.27
CA GLY A 91 8.22 5.53 15.11
C GLY A 91 8.43 4.03 14.98
N ALA A 92 7.79 3.36 14.02
CA ALA A 92 8.15 1.99 13.65
C ALA A 92 9.48 1.99 12.89
N SER A 93 10.31 0.98 13.17
CA SER A 93 11.57 0.76 12.46
C SER A 93 11.86 -0.73 12.36
N GLU A 94 12.42 -1.14 11.25
CA GLU A 94 12.90 -2.51 11.00
C GLU A 94 14.31 -2.47 10.43
N THR A 95 15.09 -3.52 10.68
CA THR A 95 16.49 -3.57 10.30
C THR A 95 16.87 -4.94 9.75
N VAL A 96 17.55 -4.94 8.61
CA VAL A 96 18.10 -6.14 7.98
C VAL A 96 19.59 -5.96 7.77
N SER A 97 20.37 -7.00 8.07
CA SER A 97 21.80 -7.02 7.81
C SER A 97 22.17 -8.13 6.83
N ILE A 98 23.07 -7.81 5.91
CA ILE A 98 23.75 -8.73 5.00
C ILE A 98 25.21 -8.77 5.45
N SER A 99 25.77 -9.97 5.57
CA SER A 99 27.15 -10.13 6.01
C SER A 99 27.98 -10.87 4.99
N ASN A 100 29.22 -10.41 4.82
CA ASN A 100 30.27 -11.06 4.04
C ASN A 100 29.88 -11.36 2.58
N TRP A 101 29.18 -10.43 1.92
CA TRP A 101 28.76 -10.60 0.52
C TRP A 101 29.90 -10.29 -0.44
N ASN A 102 30.32 -11.25 -1.27
CA ASN A 102 31.39 -11.04 -2.24
C ASN A 102 30.86 -10.41 -3.55
N ILE A 103 31.01 -9.10 -3.70
CA ILE A 103 30.56 -8.40 -4.93
C ILE A 103 31.45 -8.68 -6.15
N SER A 104 32.64 -9.25 -5.93
CA SER A 104 33.50 -9.70 -7.03
C SER A 104 33.03 -11.03 -7.65
N ASP A 105 32.27 -11.83 -6.89
CA ASP A 105 31.64 -13.06 -7.39
C ASP A 105 30.22 -12.78 -7.92
N SER A 106 29.45 -11.95 -7.20
CA SER A 106 28.09 -11.56 -7.56
C SER A 106 27.86 -10.08 -7.22
N SER A 107 27.78 -9.24 -8.25
CA SER A 107 27.58 -7.79 -8.12
C SER A 107 26.21 -7.42 -7.52
N THR A 108 25.22 -8.30 -7.60
CA THR A 108 23.86 -8.05 -7.09
C THR A 108 23.71 -8.65 -5.70
N VAL A 109 23.34 -7.82 -4.72
CA VAL A 109 22.93 -8.24 -3.37
C VAL A 109 21.41 -8.36 -3.33
N ILE A 110 20.89 -9.50 -2.85
CA ILE A 110 19.46 -9.65 -2.57
C ILE A 110 19.25 -9.51 -1.06
N VAL A 111 18.42 -8.55 -0.66
CA VAL A 111 18.14 -8.29 0.75
C VAL A 111 17.20 -9.38 1.29
N PRO A 112 17.59 -10.10 2.35
CA PRO A 112 16.73 -11.12 2.94
C PRO A 112 15.55 -10.49 3.68
N ASN A 113 14.39 -11.16 3.69
CA ASN A 113 13.18 -10.71 4.39
C ASN A 113 12.79 -9.26 4.06
N ALA A 114 12.97 -8.84 2.81
CA ALA A 114 12.75 -7.47 2.38
C ALA A 114 11.33 -6.93 2.67
N SER A 115 10.34 -7.81 2.80
CA SER A 115 8.97 -7.42 3.17
C SER A 115 8.89 -6.75 4.54
N THR A 116 9.72 -7.15 5.52
CA THR A 116 9.68 -6.51 6.85
C THR A 116 10.08 -5.04 6.79
N LEU A 117 10.98 -4.70 5.87
CA LEU A 117 11.41 -3.31 5.68
C LEU A 117 10.32 -2.44 5.02
N ILE A 118 9.46 -3.03 4.19
CA ILE A 118 8.40 -2.30 3.48
C ILE A 118 7.09 -2.27 4.26
N ASN A 119 6.76 -3.35 5.00
CA ASN A 119 5.52 -3.45 5.77
C ASN A 119 5.48 -2.54 7.00
N VAL A 120 6.61 -1.97 7.44
CA VAL A 120 6.59 -0.83 8.37
C VAL A 120 6.12 0.47 7.73
N GLN A 121 5.74 0.45 6.45
CA GLN A 121 5.34 1.62 5.66
C GLN A 121 6.35 2.76 5.83
N PRO A 122 7.63 2.53 5.46
CA PRO A 122 8.69 3.47 5.76
C PRO A 122 8.53 4.78 5.00
N ASP A 123 8.81 5.90 5.68
CA ASP A 123 9.05 7.20 5.05
C ASP A 123 10.47 7.30 4.49
N GLN A 124 11.37 6.43 4.99
CA GLN A 124 12.76 6.37 4.55
C GLN A 124 13.38 4.99 4.72
N ILE A 125 14.36 4.69 3.86
CA ILE A 125 15.32 3.60 4.05
C ILE A 125 16.73 4.19 4.14
N LEU A 126 17.47 3.74 5.14
CA LEU A 126 18.89 4.02 5.33
C LEU A 126 19.70 2.77 4.93
N ALA A 127 20.82 2.97 4.25
CA ALA A 127 21.79 1.92 3.95
C ALA A 127 23.18 2.36 4.44
N TYR A 128 23.87 1.50 5.18
CA TYR A 128 25.22 1.77 5.70
C TYR A 128 25.95 0.45 5.96
N GLY A 129 27.26 0.48 6.20
CA GLY A 129 28.00 -0.76 6.42
C GLY A 129 29.51 -0.63 6.36
N SER A 130 30.18 -1.69 5.93
CA SER A 130 31.61 -1.73 5.68
C SER A 130 31.95 -2.60 4.47
N ALA A 131 33.02 -2.22 3.78
CA ALA A 131 33.61 -2.98 2.69
C ALA A 131 35.00 -3.49 3.11
N ARG A 132 35.26 -4.77 2.88
CA ARG A 132 36.57 -5.38 3.05
C ARG A 132 37.15 -5.70 1.68
N VAL A 133 38.23 -5.03 1.34
CA VAL A 133 38.91 -5.09 0.04
C VAL A 133 40.19 -5.91 0.19
N GLY A 134 40.33 -6.96 -0.62
CA GLY A 134 41.49 -7.86 -0.60
C GLY A 134 41.50 -8.89 0.53
N GLY A 135 42.66 -9.53 0.73
CA GLY A 135 42.83 -10.70 1.59
C GLY A 135 43.31 -11.94 0.84
N ASP A 136 43.69 -12.98 1.58
CA ASP A 136 44.05 -14.33 1.08
C ASP A 136 45.22 -14.44 0.09
N GLY A 137 46.16 -13.49 0.12
CA GLY A 137 47.34 -13.53 -0.76
C GLY A 137 47.04 -13.14 -2.21
N THR A 138 45.89 -12.50 -2.45
CA THR A 138 45.44 -12.11 -3.78
C THR A 138 46.30 -10.99 -4.35
N ILE A 139 46.73 -11.14 -5.61
CA ILE A 139 47.55 -10.15 -6.31
C ILE A 139 46.63 -9.28 -7.15
N GLY A 140 46.68 -7.97 -6.94
CA GLY A 140 45.98 -7.02 -7.80
C GLY A 140 46.36 -5.58 -7.49
N SER A 141 45.55 -4.65 -7.99
CA SER A 141 45.75 -3.22 -7.77
C SER A 141 44.49 -2.56 -7.26
N VAL A 142 44.68 -1.66 -6.29
CA VAL A 142 43.67 -0.74 -5.76
C VAL A 142 44.26 0.66 -5.76
N THR A 143 43.46 1.65 -6.14
CA THR A 143 43.84 3.06 -6.07
C THR A 143 42.89 3.82 -5.15
N SER A 144 43.34 4.93 -4.54
CA SER A 144 42.52 5.78 -3.68
C SER A 144 41.32 6.43 -4.38
N ASP A 145 41.29 6.37 -5.71
CA ASP A 145 40.28 7.02 -6.55
C ASP A 145 39.21 6.01 -7.03
N GLU A 146 39.35 4.73 -6.66
CA GLU A 146 38.37 3.69 -6.99
C GLU A 146 37.16 3.81 -6.06
N ILE A 147 35.98 3.83 -6.68
CA ILE A 147 34.67 3.97 -6.02
C ILE A 147 33.88 2.68 -6.25
N ILE A 148 33.13 2.27 -5.24
CA ILE A 148 32.08 1.27 -5.38
C ILE A 148 30.76 2.03 -5.41
N LEU A 149 30.00 1.87 -6.48
CA LEU A 149 28.67 2.45 -6.63
C LEU A 149 27.64 1.34 -6.41
N GLY A 150 26.63 1.59 -5.59
CA GLY A 150 25.48 0.69 -5.45
C GLY A 150 24.20 1.36 -5.95
N GLU A 151 23.39 0.65 -6.73
CA GLU A 151 22.05 1.05 -7.12
C GLU A 151 21.02 0.16 -6.43
N LEU A 152 20.23 0.73 -5.51
CA LEU A 152 19.15 0.00 -4.85
C LEU A 152 17.88 0.02 -5.71
N SER A 153 17.27 -1.15 -5.87
CA SER A 153 16.00 -1.38 -6.55
C SER A 153 15.02 -2.10 -5.63
N VAL A 154 13.78 -1.62 -5.58
CA VAL A 154 12.69 -2.26 -4.82
C VAL A 154 11.55 -2.63 -5.77
N ARG A 155 11.16 -3.90 -5.72
CA ARG A 155 9.99 -4.43 -6.40
C ARG A 155 9.05 -5.06 -5.37
N ALA A 156 7.86 -4.48 -5.24
CA ALA A 156 6.79 -5.02 -4.43
C ALA A 156 5.56 -5.23 -5.33
N PRO A 157 5.27 -6.46 -5.78
CA PRO A 157 3.98 -6.79 -6.36
C PRO A 157 2.85 -6.42 -5.39
N LEU A 158 1.70 -5.98 -5.91
CA LEU A 158 0.47 -5.78 -5.13
C LEU A 158 -0.15 -7.13 -4.78
N GLU A 159 0.54 -7.86 -3.92
CA GLU A 159 0.13 -9.15 -3.36
C GLU A 159 0.20 -9.01 -1.83
N PHE A 160 -0.97 -9.04 -1.19
CA PHE A 160 -1.14 -8.61 0.19
C PHE A 160 -1.69 -9.71 1.08
N GLU A 161 -1.09 -9.87 2.26
CA GLU A 161 -1.77 -10.45 3.41
C GLU A 161 -2.63 -9.35 4.04
N ILE A 162 -3.96 -9.52 3.97
CA ILE A 162 -4.92 -8.50 4.39
C ILE A 162 -5.36 -8.83 5.83
N GLY A 163 -4.99 -7.95 6.75
CA GLY A 163 -5.31 -8.02 8.17
C GLY A 163 -6.76 -7.60 8.49
N GLN A 164 -7.18 -7.90 9.71
CA GLN A 164 -8.55 -7.65 10.19
C GLN A 164 -8.89 -6.15 10.35
N ASN A 165 -7.89 -5.28 10.34
CA ASN A 165 -7.99 -3.83 10.42
C ASN A 165 -7.84 -3.12 9.07
N ALA A 166 -7.73 -3.86 7.96
CA ALA A 166 -7.64 -3.30 6.62
C ALA A 166 -8.88 -2.48 6.28
N LEU A 167 -8.72 -1.16 6.21
CA LEU A 167 -9.81 -0.21 6.04
C LEU A 167 -9.40 0.84 5.02
N ILE A 168 -10.22 0.99 3.99
CA ILE A 168 -10.11 2.07 3.01
C ILE A 168 -11.23 3.05 3.30
N THR A 169 -10.90 4.32 3.39
CA THR A 169 -11.88 5.34 3.79
C THR A 169 -11.85 6.52 2.82
N THR A 170 -13.03 7.04 2.47
CA THR A 170 -13.09 8.25 1.66
C THR A 170 -13.09 9.50 2.54
N ASP A 171 -12.62 10.61 2.01
CA ASP A 171 -12.88 11.92 2.61
C ASP A 171 -14.39 12.21 2.68
N PRO A 172 -14.87 12.89 3.75
CA PRO A 172 -16.26 13.33 3.82
C PRO A 172 -16.64 14.20 2.62
N THR A 173 -17.68 13.79 1.90
CA THR A 173 -18.18 14.49 0.71
C THR A 173 -19.54 15.12 1.01
N LEU A 174 -19.67 16.40 0.72
CA LEU A 174 -20.93 17.13 0.88
C LEU A 174 -21.95 16.69 -0.17
N LEU A 175 -23.10 16.19 0.28
CA LEU A 175 -24.21 15.75 -0.55
C LEU A 175 -25.12 16.93 -0.93
N ASN A 176 -25.47 17.78 0.03
CA ASN A 176 -26.37 18.92 -0.14
C ASN A 176 -25.99 20.10 0.77
N GLU A 177 -26.37 21.30 0.37
CA GLU A 177 -26.28 22.50 1.20
C GLU A 177 -27.62 23.25 1.22
N ASN A 178 -28.11 23.53 2.41
CA ASN A 178 -29.29 24.35 2.71
C ASN A 178 -30.59 23.84 2.06
N ASP A 179 -30.72 22.52 1.92
CA ASP A 179 -31.94 21.88 1.43
C ASP A 179 -32.37 20.80 2.41
N SER A 180 -33.21 21.18 3.38
CA SER A 180 -33.68 20.31 4.44
C SER A 180 -34.88 19.43 4.04
N ASP A 181 -35.38 19.54 2.81
CA ASP A 181 -36.54 18.78 2.33
C ASP A 181 -36.18 17.94 1.09
N ILE A 182 -35.03 17.23 1.13
CA ILE A 182 -34.56 16.40 0.01
C ILE A 182 -35.53 15.26 -0.28
N VAL A 183 -36.05 14.62 0.77
CA VAL A 183 -36.95 13.46 0.67
C VAL A 183 -38.34 13.91 1.09
N PRO A 184 -39.31 13.99 0.15
CA PRO A 184 -40.69 14.34 0.45
C PRO A 184 -41.31 13.37 1.46
N GLU A 185 -42.15 13.89 2.36
CA GLU A 185 -42.84 13.09 3.40
C GLU A 185 -43.71 11.98 2.83
N GLU A 186 -44.14 12.11 1.57
CA GLU A 186 -44.94 11.10 0.88
C GLU A 186 -44.14 9.87 0.45
N ILE A 187 -42.80 9.93 0.44
CA ILE A 187 -41.95 8.75 0.24
C ILE A 187 -41.92 7.93 1.53
N GLU A 188 -42.60 6.78 1.52
CA GLU A 188 -42.68 5.89 2.69
C GLU A 188 -41.50 4.90 2.78
N ASN A 189 -40.95 4.50 1.64
CA ASN A 189 -39.92 3.48 1.61
C ASN A 189 -39.13 3.52 0.30
N ILE A 190 -37.82 3.34 0.39
CA ILE A 190 -36.96 3.08 -0.77
C ILE A 190 -36.24 1.75 -0.54
N VAL A 191 -36.39 0.82 -1.46
CA VAL A 191 -35.56 -0.39 -1.52
C VAL A 191 -34.53 -0.19 -2.62
N LEU A 192 -33.26 -0.09 -2.24
CA LEU A 192 -32.13 -0.13 -3.17
C LEU A 192 -31.77 -1.59 -3.42
N PHE A 193 -31.52 -1.94 -4.66
CA PHE A 193 -31.01 -3.22 -5.11
C PHE A 193 -29.59 -2.98 -5.60
N VAL A 194 -28.63 -3.76 -5.09
CA VAL A 194 -27.23 -3.66 -5.43
C VAL A 194 -26.82 -4.95 -6.10
N GLU A 195 -26.75 -4.93 -7.43
CA GLU A 195 -26.15 -5.99 -8.21
C GLU A 195 -24.64 -5.76 -8.26
N TYR A 196 -23.86 -6.77 -7.91
CA TYR A 196 -22.40 -6.67 -7.86
C TYR A 196 -21.71 -7.79 -8.60
N ASP A 197 -20.54 -7.46 -9.14
CA ASP A 197 -19.57 -8.37 -9.74
C ASP A 197 -18.18 -7.96 -9.23
N ASN A 198 -17.56 -8.83 -8.44
CA ASN A 198 -16.28 -8.58 -7.80
C ASN A 198 -15.24 -9.57 -8.31
N ASP A 199 -14.26 -9.09 -9.09
CA ASP A 199 -13.15 -9.91 -9.59
C ASP A 199 -12.01 -10.07 -8.59
N PHE A 200 -11.95 -9.24 -7.54
CA PHE A 200 -10.86 -9.27 -6.57
C PHE A 200 -10.83 -10.58 -5.75
N GLU A 201 -9.61 -11.01 -5.41
CA GLU A 201 -9.38 -12.18 -4.53
C GLU A 201 -9.76 -11.92 -3.06
N PHE A 202 -10.18 -10.70 -2.71
CA PHE A 202 -10.65 -10.32 -1.38
C PHE A 202 -12.13 -9.89 -1.40
N GLY A 203 -12.78 -10.05 -0.25
CA GLY A 203 -14.12 -9.52 -0.02
C GLY A 203 -14.07 -8.08 0.48
N SER A 204 -15.23 -7.44 0.58
CA SER A 204 -15.37 -6.13 1.17
C SER A 204 -16.62 -6.02 2.03
N MET A 205 -16.53 -5.22 3.07
CA MET A 205 -17.67 -4.75 3.84
C MET A 205 -17.79 -3.24 3.64
N ILE A 206 -18.90 -2.80 3.06
CA ILE A 206 -19.14 -1.38 2.77
C ILE A 206 -20.11 -0.82 3.80
N THR A 207 -19.67 0.24 4.48
CA THR A 207 -20.47 1.05 5.40
C THR A 207 -20.55 2.47 4.85
N VAL A 208 -21.73 3.08 4.90
CA VAL A 208 -21.94 4.46 4.49
C VAL A 208 -22.52 5.22 5.67
N SER A 209 -21.75 6.18 6.14
CA SER A 209 -22.08 7.04 7.27
C SER A 209 -22.45 8.43 6.79
N MET A 210 -23.29 9.12 7.54
CA MET A 210 -23.72 10.48 7.26
C MET A 210 -23.75 11.36 8.52
N SER A 211 -23.41 12.64 8.37
CA SER A 211 -23.53 13.64 9.43
C SER A 211 -23.61 15.06 8.87
N GLN A 212 -24.10 16.00 9.68
CA GLN A 212 -24.02 17.45 9.42
C GLN A 212 -22.65 18.04 9.77
N ASP A 213 -21.89 17.39 10.66
CA ASP A 213 -20.55 17.79 11.05
C ASP A 213 -19.56 16.70 10.66
N THR A 214 -18.56 17.07 9.85
CA THR A 214 -17.49 16.15 9.44
C THR A 214 -16.68 15.61 10.63
N LEU A 215 -16.70 16.29 11.79
CA LEU A 215 -16.05 15.80 12.99
C LEU A 215 -16.73 14.57 13.59
N ASP A 216 -18.02 14.33 13.30
CA ASP A 216 -18.76 13.19 13.84
C ASP A 216 -18.28 11.84 13.29
N PHE A 217 -17.64 11.84 12.12
CA PHE A 217 -17.06 10.63 11.54
C PHE A 217 -15.87 10.14 12.37
N GLU A 218 -15.06 11.06 12.93
CA GLU A 218 -13.88 10.72 13.75
C GLU A 218 -14.29 10.35 15.18
N SER A 219 -15.37 10.92 15.71
CA SER A 219 -15.89 10.56 17.04
C SER A 219 -16.78 9.32 17.05
N GLY A 220 -17.10 8.75 15.88
CA GLY A 220 -18.01 7.61 15.75
C GLY A 220 -19.45 7.91 16.14
N THR A 221 -19.87 9.18 15.98
CA THR A 221 -21.22 9.67 16.30
C THR A 221 -22.07 9.91 15.06
N ALA A 222 -21.50 9.74 13.86
CA ALA A 222 -22.23 9.82 12.60
C ALA A 222 -23.34 8.76 12.51
N ASP A 223 -24.44 9.11 11.84
CA ASP A 223 -25.54 8.20 11.58
C ASP A 223 -25.17 7.21 10.46
N LEU A 224 -25.65 5.97 10.55
CA LEU A 224 -25.40 4.93 9.55
C LEU A 224 -26.53 4.89 8.51
N LEU A 225 -26.22 5.28 7.27
CA LEU A 225 -27.13 5.14 6.14
C LEU A 225 -27.14 3.70 5.63
N ILE A 226 -25.95 3.14 5.41
CA ILE A 226 -25.73 1.73 5.09
C ILE A 226 -24.84 1.18 6.19
N ASP A 227 -25.37 0.25 6.97
CA ASP A 227 -24.65 -0.35 8.09
C ASP A 227 -23.59 -1.33 7.56
N GLU A 228 -24.02 -2.27 6.72
CA GLU A 228 -23.16 -3.35 6.25
C GLU A 228 -23.66 -3.90 4.91
N LEU A 229 -22.91 -3.67 3.83
CA LEU A 229 -23.08 -4.38 2.55
C LEU A 229 -21.87 -5.29 2.34
N GLN A 230 -22.10 -6.60 2.44
CA GLN A 230 -21.06 -7.60 2.30
C GLN A 230 -20.95 -8.10 0.86
N ILE A 231 -19.76 -7.99 0.29
CA ILE A 231 -19.43 -8.52 -1.03
C ILE A 231 -18.30 -9.54 -0.84
N GLY A 232 -18.52 -10.78 -1.31
CA GLY A 232 -17.52 -11.83 -1.25
C GLY A 232 -16.42 -11.62 -2.29
N SER A 233 -15.25 -12.22 -2.07
CA SER A 233 -14.20 -12.33 -3.10
C SER A 233 -14.69 -13.10 -4.32
N THR A 234 -14.25 -12.71 -5.51
CA THR A 234 -14.52 -13.44 -6.77
C THR A 234 -16.00 -13.85 -6.90
N SER A 235 -16.90 -12.91 -6.58
CA SER A 235 -18.32 -13.19 -6.41
C SER A 235 -19.22 -12.23 -7.17
N THR A 236 -20.32 -12.78 -7.66
CA THR A 236 -21.45 -12.02 -8.21
C THR A 236 -22.66 -12.20 -7.32
N GLY A 237 -23.48 -11.17 -7.21
CA GLY A 237 -24.67 -11.24 -6.37
C GLY A 237 -25.62 -10.08 -6.55
N LEU A 238 -26.73 -10.19 -5.84
CA LEU A 238 -27.74 -9.16 -5.74
C LEU A 238 -28.13 -9.06 -4.27
N ASP A 239 -27.93 -7.89 -3.70
CA ASP A 239 -28.41 -7.55 -2.36
C ASP A 239 -29.48 -6.47 -2.43
N SER A 240 -30.16 -6.22 -1.31
CA SER A 240 -31.10 -5.13 -1.17
C SER A 240 -30.96 -4.40 0.16
N ILE A 241 -30.98 -3.07 0.09
CA ILE A 241 -30.92 -2.19 1.25
C ILE A 241 -32.26 -1.47 1.36
N GLU A 242 -32.92 -1.63 2.51
CA GLU A 242 -34.15 -0.92 2.81
C GLU A 242 -33.84 0.40 3.53
N LEU A 243 -34.35 1.49 2.97
CA LEU A 243 -34.35 2.84 3.54
C LEU A 243 -35.77 3.13 4.02
N ASN A 244 -36.01 2.84 5.29
CA ASN A 244 -37.25 3.15 5.99
C ASN A 244 -37.30 4.63 6.41
N ASP A 245 -38.45 5.07 6.94
CA ASP A 245 -38.68 6.44 7.41
C ASP A 245 -37.54 7.02 8.27
N ASN A 246 -36.96 6.20 9.16
CA ASN A 246 -35.86 6.65 10.02
C ASN A 246 -34.61 7.00 9.21
N ARG A 247 -34.24 6.16 8.23
CA ARG A 247 -33.08 6.40 7.34
C ARG A 247 -33.36 7.51 6.33
N LEU A 248 -34.59 7.57 5.80
CA LEU A 248 -35.02 8.63 4.89
C LEU A 248 -35.01 10.00 5.56
N GLY A 249 -35.42 10.07 6.83
CA GLY A 249 -35.38 11.29 7.62
C GLY A 249 -33.97 11.86 7.83
N LEU A 250 -32.92 11.04 7.69
CA LEU A 250 -31.54 11.53 7.75
C LEU A 250 -31.18 12.46 6.58
N PHE A 251 -31.89 12.35 5.45
CA PHE A 251 -31.69 13.22 4.28
C PHE A 251 -32.33 14.61 4.45
N ASN A 252 -33.21 14.78 5.42
CA ASN A 252 -33.95 16.04 5.63
C ASN A 252 -33.23 16.91 6.65
N GLN A 253 -32.00 17.30 6.31
CA GLN A 253 -31.09 18.08 7.16
C GLN A 253 -30.44 19.21 6.35
N ASP A 254 -30.11 20.32 7.02
CA ASP A 254 -29.62 21.54 6.36
C ASP A 254 -28.29 21.33 5.61
N SER A 255 -27.42 20.44 6.07
CA SER A 255 -26.19 20.07 5.36
C SER A 255 -25.82 18.63 5.69
N ILE A 256 -25.52 17.83 4.68
CA ILE A 256 -25.20 16.41 4.87
C ILE A 256 -23.88 16.09 4.20
N TYR A 257 -22.97 15.54 4.98
CA TYR A 257 -21.76 14.91 4.51
C TYR A 257 -21.94 13.40 4.51
N LEU A 258 -21.32 12.74 3.53
CA LEU A 258 -21.24 11.29 3.43
C LEU A 258 -19.80 10.84 3.56
N ARG A 259 -19.59 9.72 4.25
CA ARG A 259 -18.30 9.02 4.31
C ARG A 259 -18.54 7.55 3.98
N VAL A 260 -17.72 7.01 3.09
CA VAL A 260 -17.73 5.58 2.77
C VAL A 260 -16.53 4.94 3.43
N GLU A 261 -16.78 3.85 4.13
CA GLU A 261 -15.79 3.00 4.77
C GLU A 261 -15.88 1.62 4.13
N ILE A 262 -14.74 1.13 3.64
CA ILE A 262 -14.62 -0.16 2.99
C ILE A 262 -13.63 -0.99 3.80
N LYS A 263 -14.16 -1.87 4.65
CA LYS A 263 -13.32 -2.88 5.30
C LYS A 263 -12.98 -3.96 4.29
N VAL A 264 -11.70 -4.17 4.03
CA VAL A 264 -11.24 -5.19 3.11
C VAL A 264 -11.08 -6.52 3.85
N ILE A 265 -11.63 -7.59 3.28
CA ILE A 265 -11.71 -8.91 3.91
C ILE A 265 -10.76 -9.85 3.16
N GLY A 266 -9.62 -10.13 3.79
CA GLY A 266 -8.63 -11.09 3.29
C GLY A 266 -9.13 -12.54 3.27
N GLN A 267 -8.40 -13.38 2.55
CA GLN A 267 -8.61 -14.83 2.55
C GLN A 267 -7.88 -15.47 3.73
N GLU A 268 -8.43 -16.56 4.24
CA GLU A 268 -7.79 -17.42 5.24
C GLU A 268 -7.76 -18.87 4.78
N ASP A 269 -6.72 -19.62 5.16
CA ASP A 269 -6.64 -21.07 4.92
C ASP A 269 -7.58 -21.85 5.88
N ASP A 270 -7.66 -23.17 5.72
CA ASP A 270 -8.48 -24.05 6.58
C ASP A 270 -8.11 -23.97 8.08
N ASN A 271 -6.95 -23.40 8.42
CA ASN A 271 -6.46 -23.24 9.79
C ASN A 271 -6.65 -21.80 10.32
N GLY A 272 -7.21 -20.89 9.52
CA GLY A 272 -7.37 -19.48 9.86
C GLY A 272 -6.10 -18.63 9.70
N ASN A 273 -5.11 -19.11 8.93
CA ASN A 273 -3.94 -18.28 8.61
C ASN A 273 -4.25 -17.40 7.39
N PRO A 274 -3.83 -16.12 7.38
CA PRO A 274 -3.98 -15.26 6.21
C PRO A 274 -3.36 -15.88 4.95
N VAL A 275 -4.06 -15.75 3.82
CA VAL A 275 -3.57 -16.11 2.49
C VAL A 275 -3.46 -14.84 1.67
N SER A 276 -2.33 -14.68 1.00
CA SER A 276 -2.06 -13.52 0.17
C SER A 276 -3.08 -13.37 -0.96
N SER A 277 -3.66 -12.19 -1.10
CA SER A 277 -4.59 -11.80 -2.17
C SER A 277 -3.85 -10.95 -3.20
N LYS A 278 -4.01 -11.27 -4.49
CA LYS A 278 -3.38 -10.55 -5.59
C LYS A 278 -4.29 -9.45 -6.12
N PHE A 279 -3.66 -8.35 -6.51
CA PHE A 279 -4.30 -7.24 -7.21
C PHE A 279 -3.75 -7.20 -8.64
N LEU A 280 -4.58 -7.63 -9.58
CA LEU A 280 -4.26 -7.58 -11.00
C LEU A 280 -4.72 -6.25 -11.58
N SER A 281 -4.07 -5.84 -12.66
CA SER A 281 -4.44 -4.62 -13.40
C SER A 281 -5.83 -4.69 -14.06
N THR A 282 -6.39 -5.89 -14.12
CA THR A 282 -7.70 -6.21 -14.70
C THR A 282 -8.79 -6.39 -13.65
N ASP A 283 -8.43 -6.42 -12.35
CA ASP A 283 -9.42 -6.64 -11.32
C ASP A 283 -10.30 -5.40 -11.18
N GLU A 284 -11.60 -5.61 -11.30
CA GLU A 284 -12.61 -4.58 -11.18
C GLU A 284 -13.71 -5.05 -10.21
N MET A 285 -14.32 -4.09 -9.50
CA MET A 285 -15.57 -4.32 -8.79
C MET A 285 -16.63 -3.44 -9.42
N HIS A 286 -17.65 -4.07 -10.01
CA HIS A 286 -18.79 -3.40 -10.57
C HIS A 286 -19.95 -3.42 -9.58
N LEU A 287 -20.49 -2.23 -9.30
CA LEU A 287 -21.72 -2.06 -8.51
C LEU A 287 -22.78 -1.39 -9.38
N ASN A 288 -23.88 -2.10 -9.63
CA ASN A 288 -25.05 -1.59 -10.32
C ASN A 288 -26.19 -1.42 -9.32
N ILE A 289 -26.50 -0.15 -9.01
CA ILE A 289 -27.48 0.21 -7.99
C ILE A 289 -28.74 0.74 -8.68
N TYR A 290 -29.88 0.13 -8.37
CA TYR A 290 -31.19 0.58 -8.81
C TYR A 290 -32.19 0.49 -7.65
N GLY A 291 -33.35 1.13 -7.76
CA GLY A 291 -34.26 1.22 -6.61
C GLY A 291 -35.74 1.11 -6.95
N ARG A 292 -36.52 0.78 -5.92
CA ARG A 292 -37.98 0.89 -5.92
C ARG A 292 -38.39 1.87 -4.83
N VAL A 293 -39.15 2.88 -5.22
CA VAL A 293 -39.74 3.87 -4.32
C VAL A 293 -41.21 3.53 -4.08
N GLN A 294 -41.64 3.57 -2.83
CA GLN A 294 -43.04 3.54 -2.43
C GLN A 294 -43.47 4.94 -2.01
N TYR A 295 -44.57 5.43 -2.59
CA TYR A 295 -45.07 6.79 -2.41
C TYR A 295 -46.56 6.78 -2.08
N LEU A 296 -46.97 7.59 -1.10
CA LEU A 296 -48.37 7.77 -0.72
C LEU A 296 -49.01 8.94 -1.47
N ILE A 297 -50.16 8.71 -2.11
CA ILE A 297 -50.93 9.77 -2.77
C ILE A 297 -52.28 9.92 -2.07
N ASP A 298 -52.55 11.12 -1.51
CA ASP A 298 -53.87 11.44 -0.97
C ASP A 298 -54.81 11.96 -2.07
N GLY A 299 -56.03 11.43 -2.11
CA GLY A 299 -57.03 11.70 -3.14
C GLY A 299 -57.54 13.15 -3.29
N PRO A 300 -57.57 14.00 -2.24
CA PRO A 300 -57.97 15.40 -2.34
C PRO A 300 -57.03 16.27 -3.20
N ASP A 301 -55.75 15.93 -3.27
CA ASP A 301 -54.75 16.73 -4.03
C ASP A 301 -54.82 16.47 -5.55
N ILE A 302 -55.41 15.35 -5.96
CA ILE A 302 -55.67 15.02 -7.37
C ILE A 302 -56.89 15.80 -7.91
N LEU A 303 -57.81 16.20 -7.03
CA LEU A 303 -59.10 16.80 -7.41
C LEU A 303 -59.08 18.35 -7.49
N ASN A 304 -57.97 18.99 -7.10
CA ASN A 304 -57.83 20.45 -7.08
C ASN A 304 -56.94 21.01 -8.22
N SER A 305 -56.45 20.18 -9.13
CA SER A 305 -55.81 20.64 -10.38
C SER A 305 -56.86 20.89 -11.48
N GLU A 306 -57.54 22.03 -11.42
CA GLU A 306 -58.22 22.63 -12.58
C GLU A 306 -57.36 23.74 -13.21
#